data_AF-A0A8T0XFZ0-F1
#
_entry.id   AF-A0A8T0XFZ0-F1
#
_cell.length_a   1.000
_cell.length_b   1.000
_cell.length_c   1.000
_cell.angle_alpha   90.00
_cell.angle_beta   90.00
_cell.angle_gamma   90.00
#
_symmetry.space_group_name_H-M   'P 1'
#
loop_
_entity.id
_entity.type
_entity.pdbx_description
1 polymer ?
#
loop_
_entity_poly.entity_id
_entity_poly.type
_entity_poly.pdbx_seq_one_letter_code
_entity_poly.pdbx_strand_id
1 'polypeptide(L)' 'MFLLGCVGIILLDLAVDRTRPRSLRVSFGGAGAVPVVIAYAMAMLFLRIKIPDYLW' A
#
# COMPACT_ATOMS: atom_id res chain seq x y z
N MET A 1 -6.48 4.43 4.88
CA MET A 1 -5.36 5.24 4.35
C MET A 1 -4.09 4.84 5.07
N PHE A 2 -3.80 5.38 6.26
CA PHE A 2 -2.53 5.14 6.96
C PHE A 2 -2.35 3.69 7.42
N LEU A 3 -3.23 3.15 8.28
CA LEU A 3 -3.09 1.77 8.78
C LEU A 3 -3.08 0.73 7.65
N LEU A 4 -4.00 0.86 6.70
CA LEU A 4 -4.11 -0.03 5.55
C LEU A 4 -2.85 0.03 4.65
N GLY A 5 -2.27 1.22 4.46
CA GLY A 5 -0.99 1.38 3.77
C GLY A 5 0.17 0.75 4.55
N CYS A 6 0.23 0.93 5.87
CA CYS A 6 1.25 0.31 6.71
C CYS A 6 1.19 -1.21 6.67
N VAL A 7 -0.01 -1.80 6.78
CA VAL A 7 -0.21 -3.25 6.63
C VAL A 7 0.23 -3.71 5.24
N GLY A 8 -0.11 -2.94 4.19
CA GLY A 8 0.35 -3.23 2.84
C GLY A 8 1.87 -3.25 2.70
N ILE A 9 2.58 -2.32 3.34
CA ILE A 9 4.06 -2.29 3.37
C ILE A 9 4.62 -3.50 4.13
N ILE A 10 4.03 -3.89 5.27
CA ILE A 10 4.44 -5.10 6.01
C ILE A 10 4.28 -6.36 5.15
N LEU A 11 3.18 -6.47 4.39
CA LEU A 11 2.96 -7.59 3.46
C LEU A 11 3.98 -7.59 2.32
N LEU A 12 4.32 -6.42 1.79
CA LEU A 12 5.37 -6.26 0.78
C LEU A 12 6.74 -6.69 1.32
N ASP A 13 7.06 -6.36 2.56
CA ASP A 13 8.28 -6.82 3.22
C ASP A 13 8.32 -8.35 3.34
N LEU A 14 7.20 -8.95 3.75
CA LEU A 14 7.01 -10.40 3.81
C LEU A 14 7.19 -11.11 2.46
N ALA A 15 6.92 -10.43 1.34
CA ALA A 15 7.10 -10.94 -0.01
C ALA A 15 8.59 -11.03 -0.44
N VAL A 16 9.44 -10.18 0.14
CA VAL A 16 10.88 -10.15 -0.18
C VAL A 16 11.64 -11.29 0.49
N ASP A 17 11.13 -11.77 1.62
CA ASP A 17 11.73 -12.87 2.38
C ASP A 17 11.92 -14.14 1.54
N ARG A 18 13.20 -14.57 1.43
CA ARG A 18 13.62 -15.71 0.60
C ARG A 18 13.41 -17.07 1.26
N THR A 19 13.11 -17.10 2.56
CA THR A 19 12.83 -18.35 3.28
C THR A 19 11.49 -18.97 2.89
N ARG A 20 10.61 -18.19 2.24
CA ARG A 20 9.25 -18.60 1.88
C ARG A 20 9.14 -19.10 0.43
N PRO A 21 8.20 -20.03 0.15
CA PRO A 21 7.97 -20.53 -1.20
C PRO A 21 7.49 -19.43 -2.16
N ARG A 22 7.86 -19.56 -3.45
CA ARG A 22 7.62 -18.55 -4.49
C ARG A 22 6.15 -18.15 -4.61
N SER A 23 5.22 -19.11 -4.52
CA SER A 23 3.77 -18.85 -4.58
C SER A 23 3.31 -17.88 -3.48
N LEU A 24 3.79 -18.10 -2.25
CA LEU A 24 3.42 -17.28 -1.10
C LEU A 24 3.99 -15.86 -1.21
N ARG A 25 5.20 -15.73 -1.75
CA ARG A 25 5.84 -14.43 -2.01
C ARG A 25 5.06 -13.60 -3.04
N VAL A 26 4.61 -14.24 -4.12
CA VAL A 26 3.78 -13.56 -5.13
C VAL A 26 2.44 -13.14 -4.54
N SER A 27 1.82 -13.99 -3.72
CA SER A 27 0.58 -13.67 -3.00
C SER A 27 0.75 -12.45 -2.09
N PHE A 28 1.79 -12.43 -1.25
CA PHE A 28 2.08 -11.28 -0.39
C PHE A 28 2.43 -10.01 -1.17
N GLY A 29 3.16 -10.13 -2.29
CA GLY A 29 3.46 -9.00 -3.16
C GLY A 29 2.19 -8.37 -3.73
N GLY A 30 1.26 -9.18 -4.23
CA GLY A 30 -0.03 -8.71 -4.73
C GLY A 30 -0.92 -8.15 -3.62
N ALA A 31 -1.07 -8.89 -2.52
CA ALA A 31 -1.87 -8.49 -1.37
C ALA A 31 -1.31 -7.25 -0.64
N GLY A 32 0.00 -6.97 -0.75
CA GLY A 32 0.62 -5.76 -0.21
C GLY A 32 0.55 -4.55 -1.15
N ALA A 33 0.72 -4.74 -2.46
CA ALA A 33 0.73 -3.64 -3.42
C ALA A 33 -0.63 -2.93 -3.55
N VAL A 34 -1.72 -3.70 -3.64
CA VAL A 34 -3.10 -3.18 -3.77
C VAL A 34 -3.47 -2.20 -2.65
N PRO A 35 -3.35 -2.57 -1.35
CA PRO A 35 -3.69 -1.66 -0.26
C PRO A 35 -2.80 -0.41 -0.21
N VAL A 36 -1.52 -0.49 -0.60
CA VAL A 36 -0.64 0.70 -0.66
C VAL A 36 -1.13 1.71 -1.70
N VAL A 37 -1.50 1.24 -2.90
CA VAL A 37 -2.03 2.10 -3.96
C VAL A 37 -3.34 2.77 -3.53
N ILE A 38 -4.26 1.99 -2.93
CA ILE A 38 -5.54 2.52 -2.43
C ILE A 38 -5.29 3.54 -1.30
N ALA A 39 -4.38 3.23 -0.38
CA ALA A 39 -4.03 4.12 0.71
C ALA A 39 -3.53 5.48 0.21
N TYR A 40 -2.64 5.47 -0.79
CA TYR A 40 -2.11 6.68 -1.41
C TYR A 40 -3.19 7.48 -2.13
N ALA A 41 -3.98 6.83 -3.00
CA ALA A 41 -5.05 7.48 -3.75
C ALA A 41 -6.07 8.15 -2.81
N MET A 42 -6.48 7.44 -1.76
CA MET A 42 -7.41 7.97 -0.77
C MET A 42 -6.78 9.13 0.02
N ALA A 43 -5.52 9.02 0.45
CA ALA A 43 -4.84 10.11 1.15
C ALA A 43 -4.75 11.39 0.28
N MET A 44 -4.45 11.23 -1.02
CA MET A 44 -4.41 12.34 -1.97
C MET A 44 -5.78 12.99 -2.15
N LEU A 45 -6.85 12.19 -2.27
CA LEU A 45 -8.23 12.69 -2.36
C LEU A 45 -8.63 13.46 -1.10
N PHE A 46 -8.29 12.94 0.08
CA PHE A 46 -8.56 13.61 1.35
C PHE A 46 -7.85 14.97 1.46
N LEU A 47 -6.58 15.02 1.04
CA LEU A 47 -5.81 16.27 1.00
C LEU A 47 -6.47 17.30 0.08
N ARG A 48 -6.89 16.90 -1.13
CA ARG A 48 -7.54 17.82 -2.09
C ARG A 48 -8.92 18.30 -1.65
N ILE A 49 -9.66 17.50 -0.88
CA ILE A 49 -10.96 17.92 -0.34
C ILE A 49 -10.80 18.91 0.80
N LYS A 50 -9.82 18.70 1.67
CA LYS A 50 -9.58 19.58 2.83
C LYS A 50 -8.80 20.85 2.49
N ILE A 51 -7.90 20.75 1.52
CA ILE A 51 -7.03 21.84 1.08
C ILE A 51 -7.29 22.00 -0.42
N PRO A 52 -8.27 22.83 -0.82
CA PRO A 52 -8.47 23.16 -2.23
C PRO A 52 -7.19 23.79 -2.79
N ASP A 53 -6.90 23.50 -4.07
CA ASP A 53 -5.62 23.82 -4.74
C ASP A 53 -4.36 23.15 -4.14
N TYR A 54 -4.52 22.04 -3.39
CA TYR A 54 -3.37 21.23 -3.00
C TYR A 54 -2.67 20.63 -4.24
N LEU A 55 -1.45 21.11 -4.51
CA LEU A 55 -0.62 20.87 -5.70
C LEU A 55 -1.11 21.54 -7.01
N TRP A 56 -1.85 22.64 -6.93
CA TRP A 56 -2.16 23.51 -8.08
C TRP A 56 -2.00 25.00 -7.75
#